data_AF-A0A7C4Q730-F1
#
_entry.id   AF-A0A7C4Q730-F1
#
_cell.length_a   1.000
_cell.length_b   1.000
_cell.length_c   1.000
_cell.angle_alpha   90.00
_cell.angle_beta   90.00
_cell.angle_gamma   90.00
#
_symmetry.space_group_name_H-M   'P 1'
#
loop_
_entity.id
_entity.type
_entity.pdbx_description
1 polymer ?
#
loop_
_entity_poly.entity_id
_entity_poly.type
_entity_poly.pdbx_seq_one_letter_code
_entity_poly.pdbx_strand_id
1 'polypeptide(L)'
;MFKADLDNLGSIFSQGLAEKLSISRYATLSRMLDYFFSVKVRQIIEQSYRNIYTVYSGGDDLCVIGPWNEVIDFAVQVRKEFSAFVGYNPDLTISAGIALIGEGLPVSRIADAAEEELENAKNHPQKNCISFLGLAVNWDTFEQLILQAKDMAAWLRKKIVSTSTVYNLISLSERAEKFEKGDIRKENALWKSHFLYNLRRTEEREDMPESVINVMKNFAVDAGKMKLARISATYALYANRESMKRKEEVK
;
A
#
# COMPACT_ATOMS: atom_id res chain seq x y z
N MET A 1 -1.53 10.58 2.64
CA MET A 1 -1.80 11.13 1.29
C MET A 1 -1.53 10.04 0.28
N PHE A 2 -2.32 9.97 -0.77
CA PHE A 2 -2.13 9.06 -1.90
C PHE A 2 -1.87 9.87 -3.15
N LYS A 3 -0.85 9.48 -3.90
CA LYS A 3 -0.55 10.01 -5.22
C LYS A 3 -0.47 8.86 -6.23
N ALA A 4 -1.01 9.05 -7.43
CA ALA A 4 -0.96 8.07 -8.50
C ALA A 4 -0.80 8.73 -9.86
N ASP A 5 -0.13 8.03 -10.77
CA ASP A 5 0.20 8.51 -12.10
C ASP A 5 0.11 7.38 -13.13
N LEU A 6 -0.27 7.70 -14.36
CA LEU A 6 -0.32 6.73 -15.45
C LEU A 6 1.09 6.30 -15.89
N ASP A 7 1.32 5.00 -15.95
CA ASP A 7 2.56 4.48 -16.48
C ASP A 7 2.67 4.69 -17.99
N ASN A 8 3.86 5.07 -18.45
CA ASN A 8 4.26 5.00 -19.86
C ASN A 8 3.40 5.84 -20.83
N LEU A 9 2.76 6.93 -20.36
CA LEU A 9 1.91 7.80 -21.19
C LEU A 9 2.55 8.17 -22.54
N GLY A 10 3.82 8.58 -22.52
CA GLY A 10 4.57 8.91 -23.74
C GLY A 10 4.69 7.74 -24.74
N SER A 11 4.91 6.52 -24.25
CA SER A 11 4.97 5.31 -25.09
C SER A 11 3.57 4.94 -25.60
N ILE A 12 2.53 5.05 -24.78
CA ILE A 12 1.14 4.79 -25.17
C ILE A 12 0.73 5.68 -26.36
N PHE A 13 1.04 6.98 -26.30
CA PHE A 13 0.68 7.90 -27.38
C PHE A 13 1.57 7.76 -28.63
N SER A 14 2.87 7.49 -28.45
CA SER A 14 3.81 7.41 -29.58
C SER A 14 3.80 6.05 -30.28
N GLN A 15 3.72 4.96 -29.53
CA GLN A 15 3.84 3.58 -30.02
C GLN A 15 2.50 2.83 -29.98
N GLY A 16 1.64 3.09 -28.99
CA GLY A 16 0.37 2.36 -28.84
C GLY A 16 -0.63 2.61 -29.97
N LEU A 17 -0.64 3.82 -30.54
CA LEU A 17 -1.45 4.14 -31.71
C LEU A 17 -0.77 3.78 -33.04
N ALA A 18 0.57 3.80 -33.09
CA ALA A 18 1.41 3.45 -34.25
C ALA A 18 0.81 3.92 -35.59
N GLU A 19 0.62 3.00 -36.54
CA GLU A 19 0.07 3.25 -37.88
C GLU A 19 -1.39 3.73 -37.88
N LYS A 20 -2.11 3.56 -36.76
CA LYS A 20 -3.49 4.02 -36.57
C LYS A 20 -3.54 5.44 -35.99
N LEU A 21 -2.42 6.13 -35.81
CA LEU A 21 -2.39 7.49 -35.27
C LEU A 21 -3.17 8.45 -36.18
N SER A 22 -4.13 9.16 -35.58
CA SER A 22 -4.84 10.29 -36.18
C SER A 22 -5.20 11.27 -35.08
N ILE A 23 -5.41 12.54 -35.44
CA ILE A 23 -5.75 13.61 -34.48
C ILE A 23 -6.99 13.21 -33.66
N SER A 24 -8.00 12.61 -34.31
CA SER A 24 -9.23 12.19 -33.65
C SER A 24 -9.00 11.08 -32.62
N ARG A 25 -8.19 10.06 -32.95
CA ARG A 25 -7.86 8.97 -32.02
C ARG A 25 -7.00 9.45 -30.86
N TYR A 26 -6.01 10.30 -31.12
CA TYR A 26 -5.19 10.92 -30.09
C TYR A 26 -6.05 11.73 -29.11
N ALA A 27 -6.90 12.64 -29.63
CA ALA A 27 -7.78 13.46 -28.80
C ALA A 27 -8.81 12.63 -28.03
N THR A 28 -9.32 11.54 -28.63
CA THR A 28 -10.23 10.63 -27.94
C THR A 28 -9.55 9.91 -26.78
N LEU A 29 -8.35 9.35 -27.00
CA LEU A 29 -7.60 8.68 -25.94
C LEU A 29 -7.26 9.64 -24.79
N SER A 30 -6.73 10.82 -25.11
CA SER A 30 -6.41 11.85 -24.12
C SER A 30 -7.65 12.25 -23.30
N ARG A 31 -8.79 12.49 -23.96
CA ARG A 31 -10.03 12.85 -23.26
C ARG A 31 -10.62 11.72 -22.44
N MET A 32 -10.43 10.46 -22.84
CA MET A 32 -10.88 9.30 -22.06
C MET A 32 -10.02 9.08 -20.81
N LEU A 33 -8.70 9.26 -20.91
CA LEU A 33 -7.81 9.21 -19.75
C LEU A 33 -8.15 10.33 -18.76
N ASP A 34 -8.23 11.57 -19.24
CA ASP A 34 -8.65 12.72 -18.41
C ASP A 34 -10.02 12.50 -17.76
N TYR A 35 -10.99 11.95 -18.50
CA TYR A 35 -12.31 11.61 -17.97
C TYR A 35 -12.23 10.63 -16.79
N PHE A 36 -11.33 9.64 -16.83
CA PHE A 36 -11.15 8.73 -15.70
C PHE A 36 -10.71 9.51 -14.46
N PHE A 37 -9.63 10.28 -14.56
CA PHE A 37 -9.08 10.99 -13.42
C PHE A 37 -10.03 12.10 -12.95
N SER A 38 -10.49 13.00 -13.82
CA SER A 38 -11.32 14.13 -13.39
C SER A 38 -12.76 13.80 -13.03
N VAL A 39 -13.36 12.75 -13.61
CA VAL A 39 -14.78 12.41 -13.40
C VAL A 39 -14.96 11.10 -12.64
N LYS A 40 -14.37 9.98 -13.11
CA LYS A 40 -14.59 8.68 -12.47
C LYS A 40 -14.04 8.65 -11.04
N VAL A 41 -12.84 9.17 -10.82
CA VAL A 41 -12.26 9.21 -9.46
C VAL A 41 -13.12 10.05 -8.51
N ARG A 42 -13.62 11.21 -8.98
CA ARG A 42 -14.52 12.04 -8.19
C ARG A 42 -15.79 11.28 -7.79
N GLN A 43 -16.39 10.53 -8.71
CA GLN A 43 -17.56 9.69 -8.41
C GLN A 43 -17.27 8.64 -7.33
N ILE A 44 -16.10 7.98 -7.39
CA ILE A 44 -15.67 7.01 -6.36
C ILE A 44 -15.60 7.67 -4.98
N ILE A 45 -14.98 8.86 -4.91
CA ILE A 45 -14.84 9.62 -3.66
C ILE A 45 -16.20 10.02 -3.09
N GLU A 46 -17.08 10.62 -3.90
CA GLU A 46 -18.39 11.11 -3.46
C GLU A 46 -19.31 9.99 -2.95
N GLN A 47 -19.20 8.81 -3.56
CA GLN A 47 -20.02 7.65 -3.23
C GLN A 47 -19.55 6.91 -1.97
N SER A 48 -18.24 6.70 -1.82
CA SER A 48 -17.70 5.75 -0.83
C SER A 48 -16.65 6.33 0.14
N TYR A 49 -16.02 7.47 -0.17
CA TYR A 49 -14.89 8.00 0.60
C TYR A 49 -15.01 9.51 0.88
N ARG A 50 -16.10 9.91 1.52
CA ARG A 50 -16.42 11.34 1.77
C ARG A 50 -15.41 12.07 2.65
N ASN A 51 -14.58 11.35 3.39
CA ASN A 51 -13.53 11.95 4.23
C ASN A 51 -12.21 12.14 3.46
N ILE A 52 -12.16 11.77 2.17
CA ILE A 52 -11.02 12.01 1.29
C ILE A 52 -11.24 13.35 0.56
N TYR A 53 -10.25 14.22 0.68
CA TYR A 53 -10.16 15.50 -0.03
C TYR A 53 -9.22 15.36 -1.23
N THR A 54 -9.70 15.75 -2.41
CA THR A 54 -8.89 15.81 -3.64
C THR A 54 -8.04 17.07 -3.65
N VAL A 55 -6.71 16.93 -3.64
CA VAL A 55 -5.77 18.05 -3.80
C VAL A 55 -5.69 18.44 -5.27
N TYR A 56 -5.50 17.46 -6.16
CA TYR A 56 -5.66 17.63 -7.60
C TYR A 56 -6.05 16.28 -8.24
N SER A 57 -6.73 16.34 -9.39
CA SER A 57 -7.04 15.17 -10.20
C SER A 57 -7.38 15.58 -11.63
N GLY A 58 -6.58 15.15 -12.60
CA GLY A 58 -6.81 15.43 -14.01
C GLY A 58 -5.64 15.05 -14.90
N GLY A 59 -5.91 14.92 -16.19
CA GLY A 59 -4.97 14.34 -17.15
C GLY A 59 -4.68 12.88 -16.81
N ASP A 60 -3.53 12.64 -16.21
CA ASP A 60 -2.97 11.34 -15.85
C ASP A 60 -2.56 11.22 -14.38
N ASP A 61 -2.64 12.32 -13.61
CA ASP A 61 -2.16 12.40 -12.23
C ASP A 61 -3.33 12.59 -11.24
N LEU A 62 -3.18 12.03 -10.04
CA LEU A 62 -4.15 12.03 -8.95
C LEU A 62 -3.45 12.22 -7.62
N CYS A 63 -3.87 13.20 -6.83
CA CYS A 63 -3.45 13.35 -5.44
C CYS A 63 -4.61 13.64 -4.50
N VAL A 64 -4.71 12.84 -3.45
CA VAL A 64 -5.75 12.95 -2.42
C VAL A 64 -5.18 12.82 -1.02
N ILE A 65 -5.85 13.46 -0.07
CA ILE A 65 -5.53 13.40 1.36
C ILE A 65 -6.77 13.00 2.15
N GLY A 66 -6.61 12.19 3.19
CA GLY A 66 -7.71 11.71 4.01
C GLY A 66 -7.23 10.74 5.08
N PRO A 67 -8.16 10.12 5.83
CA PRO A 67 -7.85 9.09 6.82
C PRO A 67 -7.05 7.95 6.19
N TRP A 68 -5.97 7.53 6.85
CA TRP A 68 -5.02 6.56 6.31
C TRP A 68 -5.68 5.23 5.87
N ASN A 69 -6.67 4.76 6.63
CA ASN A 69 -7.38 3.52 6.35
C ASN A 69 -8.29 3.66 5.11
N GLU A 70 -8.99 4.79 4.99
CA GLU A 70 -9.84 5.07 3.81
C GLU A 70 -9.00 5.27 2.56
N VAL A 71 -7.85 5.95 2.68
CA VAL A 71 -6.92 6.17 1.56
C VAL A 71 -6.36 4.85 1.01
N ILE A 72 -6.05 3.88 1.88
CA ILE A 72 -5.59 2.55 1.46
C ILE A 72 -6.70 1.80 0.71
N ASP A 73 -7.93 1.80 1.23
CA ASP A 73 -9.06 1.13 0.57
C ASP A 73 -9.41 1.80 -0.77
N PHE A 74 -9.38 3.13 -0.80
CA PHE A 74 -9.55 3.94 -2.00
C PHE A 74 -8.50 3.62 -3.07
N ALA A 75 -7.22 3.49 -2.71
CA ALA A 75 -6.16 3.15 -3.64
C ALA A 75 -6.42 1.82 -4.36
N VAL A 76 -6.82 0.79 -3.61
CA VAL A 76 -7.19 -0.53 -4.17
C VAL A 76 -8.39 -0.41 -5.11
N GLN A 77 -9.42 0.36 -4.71
CA GLN A 77 -10.61 0.56 -5.55
C GLN A 77 -10.29 1.31 -6.85
N VAL A 78 -9.54 2.41 -6.78
CA VAL A 78 -9.12 3.17 -7.97
C VAL A 78 -8.36 2.29 -8.94
N ARG A 79 -7.45 1.43 -8.46
CA ARG A 79 -6.71 0.51 -9.32
C ARG A 79 -7.62 -0.47 -10.06
N LYS A 80 -8.62 -1.02 -9.37
CA LYS A 80 -9.60 -1.96 -9.96
C LYS A 80 -10.49 -1.28 -11.00
N GLU A 81 -11.03 -0.12 -10.65
CA GLU A 81 -11.85 0.71 -11.54
C GLU A 81 -11.06 1.14 -12.77
N PHE A 82 -9.78 1.51 -12.62
CA PHE A 82 -8.91 1.84 -13.75
C PHE A 82 -8.69 0.64 -14.66
N SER A 83 -8.36 -0.53 -14.09
CA SER A 83 -8.23 -1.79 -14.83
C SER A 83 -9.46 -2.08 -15.67
N ALA A 84 -10.65 -1.97 -15.07
CA ALA A 84 -11.91 -2.21 -15.77
C ALA A 84 -12.15 -1.14 -16.86
N PHE A 85 -11.85 0.13 -16.57
CA PHE A 85 -12.03 1.25 -17.49
C PHE A 85 -11.20 1.09 -18.77
N VAL A 86 -9.97 0.61 -18.67
CA VAL A 86 -9.09 0.36 -19.82
C VAL A 86 -9.28 -1.02 -20.44
N GLY A 87 -10.30 -1.78 -20.02
CA GLY A 87 -10.59 -3.11 -20.54
C GLY A 87 -9.53 -4.16 -20.19
N TYR A 88 -8.90 -4.03 -19.02
CA TYR A 88 -7.82 -4.89 -18.53
C TYR A 88 -6.59 -4.94 -19.45
N ASN A 89 -6.33 -3.85 -20.19
CA ASN A 89 -5.14 -3.73 -21.02
C ASN A 89 -3.87 -3.66 -20.14
N PRO A 90 -2.92 -4.60 -20.26
CA PRO A 90 -1.71 -4.64 -19.44
C PRO A 90 -0.72 -3.50 -19.72
N ASP A 91 -0.84 -2.79 -20.85
CA ASP A 91 0.02 -1.65 -21.21
C ASP A 91 -0.47 -0.33 -20.60
N LEU A 92 -1.72 -0.30 -20.12
CA LEU A 92 -2.35 0.85 -19.46
C LEU A 92 -2.45 0.56 -17.96
N THR A 93 -1.43 0.98 -17.22
CA THR A 93 -1.34 0.77 -15.78
C THR A 93 -1.13 2.08 -15.04
N ILE A 94 -1.36 2.05 -13.73
CA ILE A 94 -1.05 3.16 -12.83
C ILE A 94 -0.04 2.70 -11.79
N SER A 95 0.92 3.58 -11.50
CA SER A 95 1.79 3.46 -10.34
C SER A 95 1.34 4.45 -9.27
N ALA A 96 1.52 4.09 -8.00
CA ALA A 96 1.05 4.91 -6.90
C ALA A 96 1.96 4.88 -5.67
N GLY A 97 1.86 5.93 -4.85
CA GLY A 97 2.52 6.05 -3.56
C GLY A 97 1.53 6.45 -2.46
N ILE A 98 1.64 5.84 -1.29
CA ILE A 98 0.92 6.26 -0.08
C ILE A 98 1.91 6.74 0.97
N ALA A 99 1.81 8.01 1.33
CA ALA A 99 2.52 8.58 2.47
C ALA A 99 1.65 8.52 3.74
N LEU A 100 2.16 7.87 4.78
CA LEU A 100 1.57 7.86 6.12
C LEU A 100 2.30 8.85 7.01
N ILE A 101 1.64 9.95 7.36
CA ILE A 101 2.26 11.07 8.06
C ILE A 101 1.35 11.52 9.21
N GLY A 102 1.98 11.89 10.34
CA GLY A 102 1.28 12.43 11.50
C GLY A 102 0.67 13.82 11.25
N GLU A 103 -0.22 14.22 12.14
CA GLU A 103 -0.87 15.53 12.08
C GLU A 103 0.13 16.68 12.28
N GLY A 104 -0.19 17.87 11.74
CA GLY A 104 0.55 19.11 11.98
C GLY A 104 1.67 19.43 10.99
N LEU A 105 1.89 18.60 9.97
CA LEU A 105 2.85 18.90 8.90
C LEU A 105 2.18 19.67 7.74
N PRO A 106 2.89 20.63 7.10
CA PRO A 106 2.38 21.34 5.93
C PRO A 106 2.05 20.40 4.78
N VAL A 107 0.99 20.71 4.02
CA VAL A 107 0.54 19.89 2.87
C VAL A 107 1.65 19.67 1.85
N SER A 108 2.54 20.64 1.63
CA SER A 108 3.69 20.49 0.73
C SER A 108 4.63 19.35 1.15
N ARG A 109 4.98 19.26 2.44
CA ARG A 109 5.82 18.17 2.97
C ARG A 109 5.16 16.81 2.84
N ILE A 110 3.84 16.78 2.97
CA ILE A 110 3.06 15.55 2.81
C ILE A 110 3.05 15.11 1.33
N ALA A 111 2.96 16.08 0.41
CA ALA A 111 3.05 15.84 -1.02
C ALA A 111 4.44 15.34 -1.43
N ASP A 112 5.52 15.94 -0.90
CA ASP A 112 6.90 15.50 -1.17
C ASP A 112 7.09 14.02 -0.79
N ALA A 113 6.62 13.61 0.39
CA ALA A 113 6.71 12.23 0.83
C ALA A 113 5.82 11.27 0.00
N ALA A 114 4.67 11.73 -0.49
CA ALA A 114 3.83 10.93 -1.39
C ALA A 114 4.47 10.79 -2.78
N GLU A 115 5.19 11.82 -3.24
CA GLU A 115 6.00 11.78 -4.45
C GLU A 115 7.15 10.78 -4.32
N GLU A 116 7.88 10.79 -3.20
CA GLU A 116 8.96 9.82 -2.94
C GLU A 116 8.45 8.37 -3.01
N GLU A 117 7.27 8.08 -2.45
CA GLU A 117 6.64 6.77 -2.55
C GLU A 117 6.20 6.45 -4.00
N LEU A 118 5.63 7.41 -4.73
CA LEU A 118 5.27 7.22 -6.13
C LEU A 118 6.49 6.91 -7.00
N GLU A 119 7.58 7.66 -6.82
CA GLU A 119 8.84 7.43 -7.53
C GLU A 119 9.44 6.07 -7.17
N ASN A 120 9.36 5.64 -5.91
CA ASN A 120 9.75 4.28 -5.51
C ASN A 120 8.94 3.20 -6.26
N ALA A 121 7.63 3.41 -6.43
CA ALA A 121 6.78 2.50 -7.21
C ALA A 121 7.14 2.50 -8.71
N LYS A 122 7.42 3.66 -9.31
CA LYS A 122 7.79 3.79 -10.72
C LYS A 122 9.18 3.23 -11.03
N ASN A 123 10.10 3.31 -10.07
CA ASN A 123 11.45 2.73 -10.17
C ASN A 123 11.45 1.20 -9.99
N HIS A 124 10.33 0.61 -9.56
CA HIS A 124 10.20 -0.84 -9.53
C HIS A 124 10.27 -1.40 -10.97
N PRO A 125 11.07 -2.46 -11.25
CA PRO A 125 11.36 -2.92 -12.61
C PRO A 125 10.14 -3.22 -13.49
N GLN A 126 9.01 -3.55 -12.85
CA GLN A 126 7.77 -3.92 -13.55
C GLN A 126 6.79 -2.76 -13.73
N LYS A 127 7.03 -1.59 -13.12
CA LYS A 127 6.00 -0.53 -12.90
C LYS A 127 4.67 -1.15 -12.42
N ASN A 128 3.52 -0.50 -12.63
CA ASN A 128 2.23 -1.04 -12.23
C ASN A 128 2.26 -1.49 -10.74
N CYS A 129 2.84 -0.63 -9.92
CA CYS A 129 3.14 -0.92 -8.53
C CYS A 129 2.55 0.15 -7.63
N ILE A 130 2.41 -0.21 -6.36
CA ILE A 130 2.14 0.73 -5.30
C ILE A 130 3.26 0.65 -4.26
N SER A 131 3.71 1.82 -3.79
CA SER A 131 4.63 1.91 -2.67
C SER A 131 3.93 2.41 -1.42
N PHE A 132 4.23 1.76 -0.30
CA PHE A 132 3.74 2.13 1.02
C PHE A 132 4.78 1.75 2.07
N LEU A 133 5.10 2.67 2.99
CA LEU A 133 6.13 2.50 4.03
C LEU A 133 7.50 2.14 3.43
N GLY A 134 7.84 2.78 2.29
CA GLY A 134 9.07 2.57 1.54
C GLY A 134 9.18 1.22 0.82
N LEU A 135 8.08 0.46 0.72
CA LEU A 135 8.06 -0.85 0.07
C LEU A 135 7.18 -0.79 -1.18
N ALA A 136 7.82 -0.84 -2.34
CA ALA A 136 7.14 -0.99 -3.62
C ALA A 136 6.80 -2.46 -3.90
N VAL A 137 5.54 -2.73 -4.23
CA VAL A 137 5.03 -4.05 -4.60
C VAL A 137 4.00 -3.93 -5.73
N ASN A 138 3.75 -5.03 -6.45
CA ASN A 138 2.63 -5.06 -7.38
C ASN A 138 1.28 -4.96 -6.65
N TRP A 139 0.24 -4.53 -7.38
CA TRP A 139 -1.08 -4.29 -6.83
C TRP A 139 -1.74 -5.53 -6.22
N ASP A 140 -1.56 -6.71 -6.82
CA ASP A 140 -2.15 -7.96 -6.32
C ASP A 140 -1.55 -8.35 -4.95
N THR A 141 -0.23 -8.20 -4.82
CA THR A 141 0.48 -8.43 -3.56
C THR A 141 0.06 -7.42 -2.51
N PHE A 142 -0.08 -6.15 -2.89
CA PHE A 142 -0.58 -5.11 -1.99
C PHE A 142 -1.98 -5.43 -1.47
N GLU A 143 -2.91 -5.80 -2.34
CA GLU A 143 -4.27 -6.17 -1.95
C GLU A 143 -4.27 -7.36 -0.97
N GLN A 144 -3.48 -8.40 -1.25
CA GLN A 144 -3.32 -9.53 -0.34
C GLN A 144 -2.77 -9.12 1.03
N LEU A 145 -1.78 -8.24 1.06
CA LEU A 145 -1.21 -7.71 2.31
C LEU A 145 -2.22 -6.90 3.11
N ILE A 146 -3.10 -6.13 2.44
CA ILE A 146 -4.18 -5.39 3.11
C ILE A 146 -5.26 -6.32 3.66
N LEU A 147 -5.62 -7.40 2.94
CA LEU A 147 -6.52 -8.42 3.48
C LEU A 147 -5.94 -9.08 4.73
N GLN A 148 -4.68 -9.52 4.66
CA GLN A 148 -3.95 -10.06 5.81
C GLN A 148 -3.86 -9.04 6.96
N ALA A 149 -3.73 -7.75 6.65
CA ALA A 149 -3.71 -6.69 7.64
C ALA A 149 -5.04 -6.56 8.39
N LYS A 150 -6.17 -6.66 7.67
CA LYS A 150 -7.52 -6.62 8.23
C LYS A 150 -7.79 -7.84 9.11
N ASP A 151 -7.34 -9.02 8.69
CA ASP A 151 -7.40 -10.25 9.50
C ASP A 151 -6.55 -10.12 10.76
N MET A 152 -5.31 -9.68 10.63
CA MET A 152 -4.40 -9.45 11.76
C MET A 152 -4.95 -8.40 12.73
N ALA A 153 -5.57 -7.34 12.22
CA ALA A 153 -6.27 -6.36 13.03
C ALA A 153 -7.42 -6.99 13.82
N ALA A 154 -8.17 -7.94 13.23
CA ALA A 154 -9.22 -8.68 13.91
C ALA A 154 -8.66 -9.64 14.98
N TRP A 155 -7.52 -10.28 14.73
CA TRP A 155 -6.86 -11.14 15.71
C TRP A 155 -6.41 -10.35 16.95
N LEU A 156 -5.87 -9.14 16.76
CA LEU A 156 -5.52 -8.24 17.85
C LEU A 156 -6.76 -7.87 18.69
N ARG A 157 -7.86 -7.45 18.05
CA ARG A 157 -9.12 -7.13 18.76
C ARG A 157 -9.66 -8.31 19.57
N LYS A 158 -9.59 -9.50 19.00
CA LYS A 158 -10.05 -10.75 19.63
C LYS A 158 -9.05 -11.32 20.63
N LYS A 159 -7.89 -10.67 20.84
CA LYS A 159 -6.79 -11.14 21.70
C LYS A 159 -6.28 -12.54 21.35
N ILE A 160 -6.42 -12.94 20.08
CA ILE A 160 -5.85 -14.19 19.53
C ILE A 160 -4.33 -14.04 19.39
N VAL A 161 -3.88 -12.83 19.06
CA VAL A 161 -2.46 -12.48 18.99
C VAL A 161 -2.20 -11.26 19.87
N SER A 162 -1.09 -11.22 20.60
CA SER A 162 -0.72 -10.03 21.38
C SER A 162 -0.13 -8.92 20.51
N THR A 163 -0.25 -7.67 20.96
CA THR A 163 0.38 -6.51 20.31
C THR A 163 1.89 -6.68 20.20
N SER A 164 2.54 -7.29 21.22
CA SER A 164 3.97 -7.60 21.18
C SER A 164 4.35 -8.57 20.06
N THR A 165 3.49 -9.56 19.77
CA THR A 165 3.71 -10.51 18.67
C THR A 165 3.72 -9.78 17.32
N VAL A 166 2.79 -8.84 17.12
CA VAL A 166 2.73 -8.06 15.88
C VAL A 166 3.87 -7.04 15.76
N TYR A 167 4.27 -6.39 16.86
CA TYR A 167 5.47 -5.53 16.86
C TYR A 167 6.75 -6.31 16.52
N ASN A 168 6.87 -7.56 16.95
CA ASN A 168 8.00 -8.41 16.59
C ASN A 168 8.11 -8.62 15.07
N LEU A 169 6.99 -8.69 14.33
CA LEU A 169 7.01 -8.79 12.86
C LEU A 169 7.67 -7.58 12.22
N ILE A 170 7.42 -6.36 12.74
CA ILE A 170 8.06 -5.14 12.23
C ILE A 170 9.57 -5.19 12.46
N SER A 171 10.00 -5.53 13.68
CA SER A 171 11.43 -5.67 14.00
C SER A 171 12.13 -6.71 13.13
N LEU A 172 11.47 -7.83 12.86
CA LEU A 172 12.00 -8.90 12.01
C LEU A 172 12.00 -8.52 10.52
N SER A 173 11.01 -7.76 10.05
CA SER A 173 11.00 -7.16 8.71
C SER A 173 12.22 -6.26 8.50
N GLU A 174 12.54 -5.37 9.45
CA GLU A 174 13.71 -4.50 9.35
C GLU A 174 15.03 -5.29 9.29
N ARG A 175 15.14 -6.37 10.08
CA ARG A 175 16.31 -7.26 10.07
C ARG A 175 16.43 -8.02 8.75
N ALA A 176 15.32 -8.53 8.22
CA ALA A 176 15.28 -9.21 6.93
C ALA A 176 15.65 -8.26 5.77
N GLU A 177 15.14 -7.03 5.79
CA GLU A 177 15.46 -6.00 4.79
C GLU A 177 16.95 -5.63 4.81
N LYS A 178 17.54 -5.43 6.00
CA LYS A 178 18.99 -5.18 6.15
C LYS A 178 19.82 -6.34 5.62
N PHE A 179 19.44 -7.57 5.93
CA PHE A 179 20.11 -8.76 5.44
C PHE A 179 20.07 -8.87 3.90
N GLU A 180 18.91 -8.61 3.29
CA GLU A 180 18.75 -8.59 1.83
C GLU A 180 19.61 -7.51 1.16
N LYS A 181 19.78 -6.36 1.82
CA LYS A 181 20.68 -5.27 1.41
C LYS A 181 22.17 -5.56 1.66
N GLY A 182 22.53 -6.77 2.12
CA GLY A 182 23.91 -7.22 2.30
C GLY A 182 24.48 -7.06 3.70
N ASP A 183 23.69 -6.63 4.69
CA ASP A 183 24.13 -6.53 6.09
C ASP A 183 24.06 -7.90 6.78
N ILE A 184 25.16 -8.63 6.69
CA ILE A 184 25.31 -10.00 7.21
C ILE A 184 25.62 -10.09 8.72
N ARG A 185 25.40 -9.03 9.50
CA ARG A 185 25.52 -9.11 10.96
C ARG A 185 24.67 -10.27 11.49
N LYS A 186 25.19 -10.97 12.51
CA LYS A 186 24.53 -12.15 13.12
C LYS A 186 23.08 -11.88 13.50
N GLU A 187 22.80 -10.70 14.03
CA GLU A 187 21.44 -10.27 14.35
C GLU A 187 20.53 -10.24 13.11
N ASN A 188 20.98 -9.74 11.97
CA ASN A 188 20.15 -9.71 10.77
C ASN A 188 20.02 -11.10 10.16
N ALA A 189 21.13 -11.83 9.99
CA ALA A 189 21.13 -13.17 9.39
C ALA A 189 20.26 -14.20 10.14
N LEU A 190 20.11 -14.06 11.47
CA LEU A 190 19.30 -14.95 12.30
C LEU A 190 17.82 -14.55 12.38
N TRP A 191 17.33 -13.62 11.54
CA TRP A 191 15.93 -13.17 11.55
C TRP A 191 14.95 -14.36 11.51
N LYS A 192 15.18 -15.34 10.63
CA LYS A 192 14.28 -16.49 10.42
C LYS A 192 14.24 -17.41 11.62
N SER A 193 15.41 -17.75 12.18
CA SER A 193 15.50 -18.61 13.37
C SER A 193 14.85 -17.93 14.59
N HIS A 194 15.05 -16.62 14.77
CA HIS A 194 14.42 -15.87 15.85
C HIS A 194 12.91 -15.79 15.68
N PHE A 195 12.42 -15.59 14.44
CA PHE A 195 11.00 -15.60 14.14
C PHE A 195 10.35 -16.95 14.52
N LEU A 196 10.88 -18.06 14.03
CA LEU A 196 10.30 -19.39 14.26
C LEU A 196 10.32 -19.78 15.74
N TYR A 197 11.38 -19.42 16.46
CA TYR A 197 11.46 -19.64 17.91
C TYR A 197 10.41 -18.81 18.67
N ASN A 198 10.30 -17.52 18.35
CA ASN A 198 9.32 -16.63 18.98
C ASN A 198 7.88 -17.05 18.66
N LEU A 199 7.62 -17.45 17.41
CA LEU A 199 6.32 -17.92 16.99
C LEU A 199 5.93 -19.16 17.79
N ARG A 200 6.75 -20.22 17.81
CA ARG A 200 6.47 -21.45 18.58
C ARG A 200 6.17 -21.18 20.05
N ARG A 201 6.95 -20.31 20.70
CA ARG A 201 6.72 -19.92 22.09
C ARG A 201 5.38 -19.19 22.28
N THR A 202 4.99 -18.40 21.29
CA THR A 202 3.76 -17.62 21.31
C THR A 202 2.55 -18.49 20.99
N GLU A 203 2.68 -19.44 20.06
CA GLU A 203 1.67 -20.45 19.71
C GLU A 203 1.15 -21.15 20.98
N GLU A 204 2.07 -21.68 21.80
CA GLU A 204 1.74 -22.39 23.05
C GLU A 204 1.15 -21.46 24.13
N ARG A 205 1.64 -20.21 24.20
CA ARG A 205 1.22 -19.24 25.24
C ARG A 205 -0.15 -18.61 24.94
N GLU A 206 -0.44 -18.34 23.67
CA GLU A 206 -1.64 -17.61 23.22
C GLU A 206 -2.74 -18.56 22.71
N ASP A 207 -2.53 -19.88 22.75
CA ASP A 207 -3.44 -20.90 22.22
C ASP A 207 -3.90 -20.56 20.78
N MET A 208 -2.90 -20.27 19.94
CA MET A 208 -3.13 -19.65 18.64
C MET A 208 -3.73 -20.66 17.64
N PRO A 209 -4.82 -20.32 16.92
CA PRO A 209 -5.39 -21.21 15.91
C PRO A 209 -4.40 -21.51 14.77
N GLU A 210 -4.44 -22.75 14.26
CA GLU A 210 -3.54 -23.20 13.19
C GLU A 210 -3.62 -22.32 11.92
N SER A 211 -4.81 -21.78 11.62
CA SER A 211 -5.00 -20.85 10.50
C SER A 211 -4.15 -19.57 10.66
N VAL A 212 -4.06 -19.01 11.86
CA VAL A 212 -3.26 -17.82 12.17
C VAL A 212 -1.77 -18.15 12.06
N ILE A 213 -1.38 -19.29 12.61
CA ILE A 213 0.00 -19.80 12.56
C ILE A 213 0.47 -19.93 11.11
N ASN A 214 -0.36 -20.51 10.24
CA ASN A 214 -0.03 -20.69 8.83
C ASN A 214 0.19 -19.35 8.10
N VAL A 215 -0.64 -18.33 8.39
CA VAL A 215 -0.43 -16.99 7.84
C VAL A 215 0.89 -16.38 8.35
N MET A 216 1.19 -16.51 9.64
CA MET A 216 2.46 -16.00 10.20
C MET A 216 3.67 -16.72 9.58
N LYS A 217 3.62 -18.05 9.42
CA LYS A 217 4.68 -18.83 8.78
C LYS A 217 4.91 -18.45 7.32
N ASN A 218 3.85 -18.06 6.60
CA ASN A 218 3.97 -17.60 5.21
C ASN A 218 4.85 -16.35 5.05
N PHE A 219 4.88 -15.44 6.04
CA PHE A 219 5.81 -14.30 6.02
C PHE A 219 7.27 -14.73 6.19
N ALA A 220 7.55 -15.86 6.82
CA ALA A 220 8.91 -16.32 7.11
C ALA A 220 9.51 -17.29 6.09
N VAL A 221 8.85 -17.48 4.94
CA VAL A 221 9.35 -18.34 3.86
C VAL A 221 10.71 -17.81 3.39
N ASP A 222 10.81 -16.51 3.12
CA ASP A 222 12.02 -15.82 2.65
C ASP A 222 12.09 -14.38 3.20
N ALA A 223 13.25 -13.73 3.01
CA ALA A 223 13.49 -12.39 3.52
C ALA A 223 12.60 -11.32 2.84
N GLY A 224 12.27 -11.51 1.57
CA GLY A 224 11.38 -10.64 0.81
C GLY A 224 9.97 -10.63 1.39
N LYS A 225 9.39 -11.80 1.65
CA LYS A 225 8.07 -11.91 2.31
C LYS A 225 8.09 -11.36 3.74
N MET A 226 9.17 -11.61 4.50
CA MET A 226 9.29 -11.08 5.86
C MET A 226 9.36 -9.55 5.85
N LYS A 227 10.08 -8.96 4.89
CA LYS A 227 10.13 -7.51 4.68
C LYS A 227 8.72 -6.94 4.47
N LEU A 228 7.90 -7.57 3.63
CA LEU A 228 6.52 -7.13 3.33
C LEU A 228 5.56 -7.24 4.53
N ALA A 229 5.85 -8.11 5.51
CA ALA A 229 5.03 -8.25 6.72
C ALA A 229 4.84 -6.93 7.49
N ARG A 230 5.78 -5.97 7.35
CA ARG A 230 5.67 -4.63 7.95
C ARG A 230 4.41 -3.88 7.50
N ILE A 231 3.95 -4.05 6.26
CA ILE A 231 2.72 -3.42 5.78
C ILE A 231 1.52 -3.90 6.60
N SER A 232 1.31 -5.22 6.66
CA SER A 232 0.18 -5.81 7.37
C SER A 232 0.25 -5.57 8.88
N ALA A 233 1.45 -5.70 9.46
CA ALA A 233 1.66 -5.46 10.89
C ALA A 233 1.41 -4.00 11.29
N THR A 234 1.93 -3.04 10.51
CA THR A 234 1.75 -1.60 10.79
C THR A 234 0.29 -1.21 10.68
N TYR A 235 -0.40 -1.62 9.61
CA TYR A 235 -1.84 -1.39 9.45
C TYR A 235 -2.61 -1.96 10.65
N ALA A 236 -2.34 -3.21 11.03
CA ALA A 236 -3.06 -3.88 12.12
C ALA A 236 -2.87 -3.18 13.47
N LEU A 237 -1.65 -2.71 13.76
CA LEU A 237 -1.32 -1.94 14.95
C LEU A 237 -2.00 -0.57 14.94
N TYR A 238 -2.00 0.15 13.82
CA TYR A 238 -2.66 1.44 13.71
C TYR A 238 -4.18 1.32 13.85
N ALA A 239 -4.79 0.29 13.26
CA ALA A 239 -6.22 0.01 13.39
C ALA A 239 -6.65 -0.35 14.82
N ASN A 240 -5.72 -0.85 15.65
CA ASN A 240 -5.96 -1.25 17.03
C ASN A 240 -5.35 -0.29 18.05
N ARG A 241 -4.75 0.80 17.59
CA ARG A 241 -4.25 1.83 18.49
C ARG A 241 -5.47 2.51 19.08
N GLU A 242 -5.81 2.14 20.32
CA GLU A 242 -6.73 2.96 21.11
C GLU A 242 -6.24 4.39 20.99
N SER A 243 -7.14 5.31 20.61
CA SER A 243 -6.85 6.74 20.55
C SER A 243 -6.40 7.19 21.94
N MET A 244 -5.11 7.07 22.23
CA MET A 244 -4.49 7.63 23.42
C MET A 244 -4.78 9.13 23.33
N LYS A 245 -5.71 9.59 24.18
CA LYS A 245 -6.23 10.95 24.34
C LYS A 245 -7.54 11.34 23.61
N ARG A 246 -8.60 10.53 23.75
CA ARG A 246 -9.93 11.10 24.10
C ARG A 246 -10.03 11.37 25.62
N LYS A 247 -8.90 11.78 26.21
CA LYS A 247 -8.70 12.23 27.61
C LYS A 247 -8.50 13.76 27.70
N GLU A 248 -8.86 14.46 26.62
CA GLU A 248 -9.23 15.88 26.67
C GLU A 248 -10.67 15.98 26.15
N GLU A 249 -11.57 15.17 26.72
CA GLU A 249 -12.93 15.62 26.94
C GLU A 249 -12.86 16.76 27.96
N VAL A 250 -13.55 17.86 27.65
CA VAL A 250 -14.13 18.75 28.65
C VAL A 250 -13.13 19.41 29.59
N LYS A 251 -12.64 20.57 29.19
CA LYS A 251 -12.49 21.72 30.09
C LYS A 251 -12.84 23.01 29.38
#